data_AF-A0A7R9ZVW9-F1
#
_entry.id   AF-A0A7R9ZVW9-F1
#
_cell.length_a   1.000
_cell.length_b   1.000
_cell.length_c   1.000
_cell.angle_alpha   90.00
_cell.angle_beta   90.00
_cell.angle_gamma   90.00
#
_symmetry.space_group_name_H-M   'P 1'
#
loop_
_entity.id
_entity.type
_entity.pdbx_description
1 polymer ?
#
loop_
_entity_poly.entity_id
_entity_poly.type
_entity_poly.pdbx_seq_one_letter_code
_entity_poly.pdbx_strand_id
1 'polypeptide(L)'
;FPNHNQAPRNTLECAMGKQAMGCAAMNQFDRTDTLLLGLVYPQKPLCTSKTLNLVKFHHLGAGENASVAVMSYSGYDIEDAIVMSRGSLDRGFGRCFVMRRTGVSMMTYSSGGKDMLAPPPAPEANERRTGTSRSQNLRYSALGDDGLARPGEKVADGFFLA
;
A
#
# COMPACT_ATOMS: atom_id res chain seq x y z
N PHE A 1 12.72 -23.98 13.59
CA PHE A 1 13.46 -24.72 14.63
C PHE A 1 13.63 -23.86 15.88
N PRO A 2 12.55 -23.62 16.65
CA PRO A 2 12.61 -22.70 17.80
C PRO A 2 13.53 -23.21 18.93
N ASN A 3 13.71 -24.53 19.02
CA ASN A 3 14.57 -25.22 19.97
C ASN A 3 16.07 -25.11 19.68
N HIS A 4 16.47 -24.61 18.50
CA HIS A 4 17.86 -24.37 18.11
C HIS A 4 18.23 -22.88 18.11
N ASN A 5 17.36 -22.03 18.66
CA ASN A 5 17.54 -20.60 18.72
C ASN A 5 17.50 -20.11 20.17
N GLN A 6 18.16 -19.01 20.46
CA GLN A 6 18.09 -18.41 21.80
C GLN A 6 16.67 -17.90 22.05
N ALA A 7 16.16 -18.12 23.28
CA ALA A 7 14.82 -17.70 23.69
C ALA A 7 14.47 -16.24 23.33
N PRO A 8 15.32 -15.21 23.55
CA PRO A 8 14.99 -13.83 23.17
C PRO A 8 14.76 -13.66 21.66
N ARG A 9 15.48 -14.39 20.81
CA ARG A 9 15.31 -14.30 19.34
C ARG A 9 13.96 -14.84 18.88
N ASN A 10 13.45 -15.87 19.55
CA ASN A 10 12.11 -16.39 19.26
C ASN A 10 11.02 -15.37 19.60
N THR A 11 11.16 -14.65 20.71
CA THR A 11 10.20 -13.59 21.11
C THR A 11 10.21 -12.43 20.12
N LEU A 12 11.39 -12.04 19.62
CA LEU A 12 11.50 -11.00 18.59
C LEU A 12 10.77 -11.40 17.31
N GLU A 13 10.96 -12.63 16.84
CA GLU A 13 10.29 -13.12 15.63
C GLU A 13 8.76 -13.14 15.79
N CYS A 14 8.25 -13.52 16.96
CA CYS A 14 6.81 -13.44 17.24
C CYS A 14 6.24 -12.02 17.15
N ALA A 15 7.05 -11.00 17.45
CA ALA A 15 6.66 -9.60 17.31
C ALA A 15 6.78 -9.12 15.85
N MET A 16 7.91 -9.43 15.19
CA MET A 16 8.20 -9.06 13.80
C MET A 16 7.22 -9.72 12.82
N GLY A 17 6.87 -10.98 13.04
CA GLY A 17 5.94 -11.71 12.18
C GLY A 17 4.54 -11.09 12.09
N LYS A 18 4.13 -10.27 13.07
CA LYS A 18 2.86 -9.52 13.02
C LYS A 18 2.90 -8.32 12.08
N GLN A 19 4.09 -7.86 11.73
CA GLN A 19 4.32 -6.75 10.80
C GLN A 19 4.55 -7.24 9.36
N ALA A 20 4.63 -8.55 9.15
CA ALA A 20 4.82 -9.13 7.83
C ALA A 20 3.67 -8.73 6.89
N MET A 21 4.02 -8.41 5.65
CA MET A 21 3.07 -8.12 4.59
C MET A 21 2.74 -9.40 3.82
N GLY A 22 1.51 -9.53 3.34
CA GLY A 22 1.04 -10.75 2.71
C GLY A 22 -0.39 -10.67 2.25
N CYS A 23 -1.01 -11.82 2.05
CA CYS A 23 -2.44 -11.90 1.84
C CYS A 23 -3.15 -11.88 3.20
N ALA A 24 -3.93 -10.83 3.50
CA ALA A 24 -4.65 -10.74 4.77
C ALA A 24 -5.89 -11.65 4.78
N ALA A 25 -6.61 -11.71 3.67
CA ALA A 25 -7.81 -12.52 3.50
C ALA A 25 -8.08 -12.80 2.01
N MET A 26 -8.81 -13.88 1.71
CA MET A 26 -9.16 -14.23 0.32
C MET A 26 -10.08 -13.20 -0.36
N ASN A 27 -10.93 -12.51 0.41
CA ASN A 27 -11.83 -11.46 -0.07
C ASN A 27 -11.27 -10.04 0.13
N GLN A 28 -9.95 -9.89 0.32
CA GLN A 28 -9.33 -8.61 0.63
C GLN A 28 -9.55 -7.53 -0.44
N PHE A 29 -9.83 -7.91 -1.69
CA PHE A 29 -10.10 -6.97 -2.79
C PHE A 29 -11.56 -6.49 -2.83
N ASP A 30 -12.48 -7.28 -2.28
CA ASP A 30 -13.89 -6.87 -2.17
C ASP A 30 -14.14 -6.05 -0.90
N ARG A 31 -13.24 -6.16 0.08
CA ARG A 31 -13.33 -5.46 1.37
C ARG A 31 -12.77 -4.03 1.26
N THR A 32 -13.46 -3.08 1.90
CA THR A 32 -13.02 -1.68 1.95
C THR A 32 -12.29 -1.36 3.26
N ASP A 33 -11.03 -1.77 3.34
CA ASP A 33 -10.14 -1.46 4.47
C ASP A 33 -9.59 -0.04 4.42
N THR A 34 -9.26 0.53 5.59
CA THR A 34 -8.58 1.84 5.68
C THR A 34 -7.21 1.82 5.01
N LEU A 35 -6.41 0.80 5.32
CA LEU A 35 -5.09 0.55 4.74
C LEU A 35 -4.87 -0.95 4.62
N LEU A 36 -4.51 -1.41 3.44
CA LEU A 36 -4.14 -2.79 3.15
C LEU A 36 -2.76 -2.81 2.50
N LEU A 37 -1.85 -3.59 3.07
CA LEU A 37 -0.49 -3.82 2.58
C LEU A 37 -0.38 -5.28 2.14
N GLY A 38 -0.12 -5.51 0.86
CA GLY A 38 -0.04 -6.86 0.29
C GLY A 38 1.20 -7.09 -0.56
N LEU A 39 1.66 -8.34 -0.62
CA LEU A 39 2.68 -8.79 -1.57
C LEU A 39 2.03 -9.14 -2.91
N VAL A 40 2.72 -8.83 -4.01
CA VAL A 40 2.26 -9.20 -5.36
C VAL A 40 2.45 -10.70 -5.60
N TYR A 41 3.56 -11.28 -5.13
CA TYR A 41 3.92 -12.67 -5.38
C TYR A 41 4.22 -13.45 -4.10
N PRO A 42 3.25 -13.59 -3.16
CA PRO A 42 3.46 -14.36 -1.94
C PRO A 42 3.75 -15.83 -2.28
N GLN A 43 4.76 -16.41 -1.63
CA GLN A 43 5.16 -17.80 -1.82
C GLN A 43 4.92 -18.64 -0.55
N LYS A 44 4.75 -19.94 -0.76
CA LYS A 44 4.73 -20.92 0.32
C LYS A 44 6.16 -21.09 0.86
N PRO A 45 6.38 -21.05 2.19
CA PRO A 45 7.69 -21.32 2.76
C PRO A 45 8.14 -22.77 2.49
N LEU A 46 9.41 -22.96 2.13
CA LEU A 46 9.98 -24.29 1.85
C LEU A 46 10.03 -25.17 3.11
N CYS A 47 10.41 -24.60 4.25
CA CYS A 47 10.46 -25.31 5.53
C CYS A 47 9.23 -24.96 6.37
N THR A 48 8.36 -25.95 6.59
CA THR A 48 7.07 -25.76 7.29
C THR A 48 7.00 -26.58 8.57
N SER A 49 6.41 -26.02 9.63
CA SER A 49 6.07 -26.78 10.84
C SER A 49 4.70 -27.45 10.71
N LYS A 50 4.44 -28.50 11.51
CA LYS A 50 3.11 -29.13 11.56
C LYS A 50 2.02 -28.12 11.95
N THR A 51 2.32 -27.20 12.86
CA THR A 51 1.39 -26.15 13.29
C THR A 51 1.01 -25.21 12.15
N LEU A 52 1.96 -24.82 11.28
CA LEU A 52 1.66 -23.98 10.11
C LEU A 52 0.72 -24.67 9.12
N ASN A 53 0.85 -26.00 8.97
CA ASN A 53 -0.08 -26.78 8.14
C ASN A 53 -1.50 -26.79 8.74
N LEU A 54 -1.63 -26.94 10.05
CA LEU A 54 -2.92 -26.94 10.75
C LEU A 54 -3.63 -25.58 10.65
N VAL A 55 -2.88 -24.48 10.76
CA VAL A 55 -3.40 -23.11 10.60
C VAL A 55 -3.62 -22.74 9.13
N LYS A 56 -3.26 -23.63 8.18
CA LYS A 56 -3.43 -23.41 6.74
C LYS A 56 -2.70 -22.15 6.22
N PHE A 57 -1.57 -21.80 6.84
CA PHE A 57 -0.80 -20.60 6.53
C PHE A 57 -0.38 -20.52 5.05
N HIS A 58 -0.17 -21.67 4.40
CA HIS A 58 0.21 -21.77 2.98
C HIS A 58 -0.83 -21.17 2.01
N HIS A 59 -2.09 -21.07 2.42
CA HIS A 59 -3.13 -20.45 1.61
C HIS A 59 -3.09 -18.92 1.67
N LEU A 60 -2.55 -18.36 2.74
CA LEU A 60 -2.43 -16.92 2.98
C LEU A 60 -0.95 -16.57 3.24
N GLY A 61 -0.12 -16.78 2.22
CA GLY A 61 1.32 -16.55 2.31
C GLY A 61 1.65 -15.09 2.64
N ALA A 62 2.67 -14.90 3.49
CA ALA A 62 3.12 -13.59 3.96
C ALA A 62 4.63 -13.38 3.77
N GLY A 63 5.18 -13.89 2.67
CA GLY A 63 6.60 -13.73 2.34
C GLY A 63 6.98 -14.36 1.00
N GLU A 64 8.25 -14.25 0.64
CA GLU A 64 8.86 -14.84 -0.56
C GLU A 64 10.10 -15.65 -0.16
N ASN A 65 10.37 -16.77 -0.84
CA ASN A 65 11.60 -17.52 -0.59
C ASN A 65 12.78 -16.80 -1.27
N ALA A 66 13.88 -16.63 -0.55
CA ALA A 66 15.08 -15.96 -1.04
C ALA A 66 16.30 -16.88 -0.96
N SER A 67 17.19 -16.77 -1.94
CA SER A 67 18.54 -17.35 -1.85
C SER A 67 19.44 -16.37 -1.10
N VAL A 68 20.00 -16.81 0.02
CA VAL A 68 20.83 -15.98 0.90
C VAL A 68 22.27 -16.52 0.87
N ALA A 69 23.23 -15.63 0.61
CA ALA A 69 24.65 -15.91 0.73
C ALA A 69 25.20 -15.19 1.96
N VAL A 70 25.84 -15.93 2.87
CA VAL A 70 26.45 -15.38 4.08
C VAL A 70 27.95 -15.23 3.83
N MET A 71 28.38 -14.01 3.53
CA MET A 71 29.78 -13.66 3.29
C MET A 71 29.98 -12.16 3.54
N SER A 72 31.20 -11.75 3.87
CA SER A 72 31.56 -10.33 3.91
C SER A 72 31.78 -9.82 2.48
N TYR A 73 30.99 -8.85 2.04
CA TYR A 73 31.02 -8.36 0.67
C TYR A 73 30.90 -6.84 0.57
N SER A 74 31.86 -6.20 -0.09
CA SER A 74 31.88 -4.76 -0.44
C SER A 74 31.83 -3.75 0.72
N GLY A 75 31.59 -4.18 1.96
CA GLY A 75 31.50 -3.28 3.13
C GLY A 75 30.18 -2.51 3.24
N TYR A 76 29.20 -2.80 2.38
CA TYR A 76 27.83 -2.28 2.48
C TYR A 76 26.89 -3.19 3.27
N ASP A 77 27.39 -4.34 3.72
CA ASP A 77 26.75 -5.36 4.55
C ASP A 77 27.16 -5.26 6.04
N ILE A 78 27.57 -4.08 6.49
CA ILE A 78 27.95 -3.84 7.88
C ILE A 78 26.73 -3.79 8.80
N GLU A 79 26.94 -4.22 10.05
CA GLU A 79 25.89 -4.30 11.08
C GLU A 79 24.69 -5.17 10.64
N ASP A 80 23.51 -4.57 10.51
CA ASP A 80 22.25 -5.23 10.15
C ASP A 80 21.85 -4.96 8.67
N ALA A 81 22.76 -4.38 7.87
CA ALA A 81 22.48 -4.08 6.47
C ALA A 81 22.51 -5.33 5.58
N ILE A 82 21.59 -5.40 4.61
CA ILE A 82 21.49 -6.50 3.65
C ILE A 82 21.68 -5.96 2.25
N VAL A 83 22.62 -6.55 1.50
CA VAL A 83 22.82 -6.25 0.08
C VAL A 83 21.89 -7.13 -0.76
N MET A 84 21.04 -6.50 -1.58
CA MET A 84 20.08 -7.19 -2.44
C MET A 84 20.48 -7.15 -3.91
N SER A 85 20.12 -8.20 -4.66
CA SER A 85 20.33 -8.27 -6.11
C SER A 85 19.36 -7.34 -6.84
N ARG A 86 19.89 -6.32 -7.51
CA ARG A 86 19.10 -5.41 -8.36
C ARG A 86 18.30 -6.16 -9.42
N GLY A 87 18.92 -7.14 -10.08
CA GLY A 87 18.23 -7.94 -11.11
C GLY A 87 17.05 -8.74 -10.56
N SER A 88 17.07 -9.15 -9.29
CA SER A 88 15.92 -9.81 -8.66
C SER A 88 14.81 -8.81 -8.34
N LEU A 89 15.16 -7.60 -7.88
CA LEU A 89 14.20 -6.52 -7.64
C LEU A 89 13.49 -6.09 -8.93
N ASP A 90 14.24 -5.94 -10.03
CA ASP A 90 13.69 -5.58 -11.35
C ASP A 90 12.71 -6.64 -11.88
N ARG A 91 12.90 -7.91 -11.47
CA ARG A 91 11.97 -9.02 -11.76
C ARG A 91 10.78 -9.11 -10.79
N GLY A 92 10.70 -8.23 -9.80
CA GLY A 92 9.55 -8.13 -8.90
C GLY A 92 9.71 -8.82 -7.54
N PHE A 93 10.92 -9.23 -7.15
CA PHE A 93 11.18 -9.75 -5.80
C PHE A 93 10.83 -8.69 -4.74
N GLY A 94 9.98 -9.06 -3.77
CA GLY A 94 9.53 -8.18 -2.69
C GLY A 94 8.61 -7.05 -3.14
N ARG A 95 8.02 -7.13 -4.35
CA ARG A 95 7.10 -6.10 -4.84
C ARG A 95 5.79 -6.14 -4.03
N CYS A 96 5.42 -5.03 -3.43
CA CYS A 96 4.19 -4.87 -2.67
C CYS A 96 3.24 -3.87 -3.32
N PHE A 97 1.98 -3.92 -2.93
CA PHE A 97 0.96 -2.93 -3.25
C PHE A 97 0.31 -2.41 -1.97
N VAL A 98 -0.15 -1.17 -2.04
CA VAL A 98 -0.83 -0.48 -0.94
C VAL A 98 -2.19 -0.03 -1.43
N MET A 99 -3.25 -0.43 -0.74
CA MET A 99 -4.60 0.08 -0.97
C MET A 99 -4.99 0.93 0.23
N ARG A 100 -5.39 2.18 -0.03
CA ARG A 100 -5.83 3.12 1.00
C ARG A 100 -7.21 3.61 0.66
N ARG A 101 -8.11 3.54 1.64
CA ARG A 101 -9.44 4.15 1.55
C ARG A 101 -9.40 5.57 2.12
N THR A 102 -9.97 6.50 1.37
CA THR A 102 -10.33 7.83 1.85
C THR A 102 -11.84 7.93 1.81
N GLY A 103 -12.46 8.31 2.93
CA GLY A 103 -13.90 8.51 3.04
C GLY A 103 -14.19 9.93 3.52
N VAL A 104 -15.22 10.55 2.94
CA VAL A 104 -15.73 11.86 3.35
C VAL A 104 -17.19 11.67 3.75
N SER A 105 -17.60 12.23 4.89
CA SER A 105 -19.00 12.27 5.30
C SER A 105 -19.60 13.63 4.97
N MET A 106 -20.70 13.65 4.23
CA MET A 106 -21.47 14.87 3.97
C MET A 106 -22.37 15.17 5.17
N MET A 107 -22.26 16.37 5.73
CA MET A 107 -23.05 16.78 6.88
C MET A 107 -24.15 17.76 6.50
N THR A 108 -25.24 17.73 7.26
CA THR A 108 -26.26 18.78 7.26
C THR A 108 -26.12 19.54 8.57
N TYR A 109 -25.89 20.83 8.46
CA TYR A 109 -25.68 21.72 9.59
C TYR A 109 -27.01 22.19 10.16
N SER A 110 -27.03 22.49 11.46
CA SER A 110 -28.20 23.02 12.16
C SER A 110 -28.65 24.39 11.64
N SER A 111 -27.75 25.13 10.98
CA SER A 111 -28.04 26.37 10.26
C SER A 111 -28.81 26.17 8.95
N GLY A 112 -29.11 24.94 8.56
CA GLY A 112 -29.78 24.59 7.30
C GLY A 112 -28.85 24.43 6.11
N GLY A 113 -27.53 24.65 6.27
CA GLY A 113 -26.54 24.35 5.24
C GLY A 113 -26.33 22.85 5.07
N LYS A 114 -26.04 22.40 3.84
CA LYS A 114 -25.75 20.99 3.53
C LYS A 114 -24.54 20.90 2.61
N ASP A 115 -23.63 19.98 2.92
CA ASP A 115 -22.52 19.65 2.04
C ASP A 115 -23.04 18.94 0.79
N MET A 116 -22.59 19.41 -0.39
CA MET A 116 -22.88 18.78 -1.67
C MET A 116 -21.60 18.61 -2.47
N LEU A 117 -21.46 17.43 -3.07
CA LEU A 117 -20.46 17.19 -4.10
C LEU A 117 -20.79 18.05 -5.32
N ALA A 118 -19.76 18.69 -5.87
CA ALA A 118 -19.88 19.53 -7.04
C ALA A 118 -18.78 19.18 -8.05
N PRO A 119 -19.04 19.31 -9.36
CA PRO A 119 -18.00 19.20 -10.36
C PRO A 119 -16.88 20.22 -10.09
N PRO A 120 -15.67 19.98 -10.64
CA PRO A 120 -14.57 20.91 -10.50
C PRO A 120 -14.99 22.32 -10.96
N PRO A 121 -14.57 23.38 -10.24
CA PRO A 121 -15.02 24.73 -10.53
C PRO A 121 -14.67 25.08 -11.97
N ALA A 122 -15.68 25.55 -12.73
CA ALA A 122 -15.43 26.12 -14.04
C ALA A 122 -14.44 27.28 -13.89
N PRO A 123 -13.48 27.46 -14.81
CA PRO A 123 -12.58 28.61 -14.76
C PRO A 123 -13.45 29.87 -14.75
N GLU A 124 -13.35 30.64 -13.67
CA GLU A 124 -14.28 31.73 -13.40
C GLU A 124 -14.34 32.68 -14.60
N ALA A 125 -15.55 33.12 -14.95
CA ALA A 125 -15.79 34.10 -16.01
C ALA A 125 -15.11 35.48 -15.73
N ASN A 126 -14.56 35.70 -14.53
CA ASN A 126 -13.88 36.94 -14.13
C ASN A 126 -12.38 36.98 -14.45
N GLU A 127 -11.75 35.86 -14.82
CA GLU A 127 -10.32 35.82 -15.20
C GLU A 127 -10.06 36.19 -16.67
N ARG A 128 -11.08 36.59 -17.44
CA ARG A 128 -10.92 37.05 -18.84
C ARG A 128 -10.16 38.38 -19.00
N ARG A 129 -9.84 39.10 -17.91
CA ARG A 129 -9.21 40.43 -17.98
C ARG A 129 -7.69 40.44 -17.84
N THR A 130 -7.08 39.39 -17.31
CA THR A 130 -5.62 39.27 -17.20
C THR A 130 -5.21 38.14 -18.14
N GLY A 131 -4.53 38.46 -19.23
CA GLY A 131 -4.21 37.59 -20.37
C GLY A 131 -3.28 36.41 -20.08
N THR A 132 -3.40 35.75 -18.93
CA THR A 132 -2.71 34.52 -18.59
C THR A 132 -3.69 33.37 -18.78
N SER A 133 -3.79 32.91 -20.02
CA SER A 133 -4.60 31.74 -20.37
C SER A 133 -4.07 30.49 -19.68
N ARG A 134 -4.98 29.72 -19.06
CA ARG A 134 -4.84 28.30 -18.65
C ARG A 134 -3.86 27.98 -17.51
N SER A 135 -4.42 27.81 -16.32
CA SER A 135 -4.09 26.64 -15.51
C SER A 135 -5.40 26.12 -14.90
N GLN A 136 -6.05 25.17 -15.59
CA GLN A 136 -6.92 24.25 -14.87
C GLN A 136 -6.06 23.68 -13.75
N ASN A 137 -6.39 24.00 -12.51
CA ASN A 137 -5.63 23.53 -11.35
C ASN A 137 -5.48 22.00 -11.49
N LEU A 138 -4.25 21.52 -11.74
CA LEU A 138 -3.97 20.09 -12.01
C LEU A 138 -4.50 19.18 -10.91
N ARG A 139 -4.68 19.72 -9.71
CA ARG A 139 -5.28 19.05 -8.54
C ARG A 139 -6.70 18.56 -8.76
N TYR A 140 -7.46 19.18 -9.67
CA TYR A 140 -8.83 18.80 -9.99
C TYR A 140 -8.94 17.87 -11.21
N SER A 141 -7.81 17.55 -11.86
CA SER A 141 -7.82 16.76 -13.11
C SER A 141 -8.36 15.33 -12.93
N ALA A 142 -8.34 14.80 -11.70
CA ALA A 142 -8.85 13.48 -11.40
C ALA A 142 -10.38 13.43 -11.19
N LEU A 143 -11.04 14.57 -10.96
CA LEU A 143 -12.48 14.61 -10.69
C LEU A 143 -13.32 14.48 -11.97
N GLY A 144 -14.40 13.71 -11.88
CA GLY A 144 -15.46 13.65 -12.87
C GLY A 144 -16.50 14.76 -12.73
N ASP A 145 -17.52 14.68 -13.58
CA ASP A 145 -18.65 15.61 -13.59
C ASP A 145 -19.53 15.53 -12.33
N ASP A 146 -19.41 14.44 -11.57
CA ASP A 146 -20.08 14.18 -10.29
C ASP A 146 -19.29 14.70 -9.08
N GLY A 147 -18.10 15.25 -9.29
CA GLY A 147 -17.23 15.69 -8.20
C GLY A 147 -16.51 14.54 -7.48
N LEU A 148 -16.40 13.36 -8.09
CA LEU A 148 -15.63 12.24 -7.53
C LEU A 148 -14.49 11.82 -8.47
N ALA A 149 -13.41 11.30 -7.90
CA ALA A 149 -12.32 10.76 -8.70
C ALA A 149 -12.74 9.50 -9.47
N ARG A 150 -12.44 9.46 -10.78
CA ARG A 150 -12.77 8.31 -11.63
C ARG A 150 -11.83 7.11 -11.38
N PRO A 151 -12.34 5.87 -11.37
CA PRO A 151 -11.48 4.69 -11.28
C PRO A 151 -10.47 4.63 -12.44
N GLY A 152 -9.19 4.45 -12.11
CA GLY A 152 -8.11 4.33 -13.10
C GLY A 152 -7.31 5.62 -13.34
N GLU A 153 -7.77 6.76 -12.82
CA GLU A 153 -7.03 8.02 -12.90
C GLU A 153 -5.79 8.00 -12.01
N LYS A 154 -4.70 8.60 -12.50
CA LYS A 154 -3.47 8.74 -11.72
C LYS A 154 -3.60 9.92 -10.76
N VAL A 155 -3.52 9.63 -9.48
CA VAL A 155 -3.54 10.64 -8.42
C VAL A 155 -2.16 10.74 -7.78
N ALA A 156 -1.76 11.97 -7.47
CA ALA A 156 -0.54 12.29 -6.72
C ALA A 156 -0.91 13.05 -5.44
N ASP A 157 0.10 13.32 -4.61
CA ASP A 157 -0.11 14.11 -3.41
C ASP A 157 -0.63 15.52 -3.75
N GLY A 158 -1.59 16.00 -2.97
CA GLY A 158 -2.29 17.27 -3.19
C GLY A 158 -3.39 17.26 -4.25
N PHE A 159 -3.75 16.11 -4.84
CA PHE A 159 -4.93 15.98 -5.69
C PHE A 159 -6.20 15.83 -4.85
N PHE A 160 -7.31 16.36 -5.37
CA PHE A 160 -8.63 16.21 -4.75
C PHE A 160 -9.30 14.92 -5.26
N LEU A 161 -9.93 14.18 -4.33
CA LEU A 161 -10.59 12.89 -4.61
C LEU A 161 -12.13 12.98 -4.56
N ALA A 162 -12.63 13.97 -3.82
CA ALA A 162 -14.03 14.29 -3.58
C ALA A 162 -14.11 15.74 -3.06
#